data_AF-A0A521JYK2-F1
#
_entry.id   AF-A0A521JYK2-F1
#
_cell.length_a   1.000
_cell.length_b   1.000
_cell.length_c   1.000
_cell.angle_alpha   90.00
_cell.angle_beta   90.00
_cell.angle_gamma   90.00
#
_symmetry.space_group_name_H-M   'P 1'
#
loop_
_entity.id
_entity.type
_entity.pdbx_description
1 polymer ?
#
loop_
_entity_poly.entity_id
_entity_poly.type
_entity_poly.pdbx_seq_one_letter_code
_entity_poly.pdbx_strand_id
1 'polypeptide(L)'
;MLAGIRHAPIQLWSQGGAWFQDEQLRRFKARVAPFRSYKRIGKDERNCAKWDRYYEAVEEMLEKTSTTWAPWTVVEANGKYYARVTVVQTLTKALKTAR
;
A
#
# COMPACT_ATOMS: atom_id res chain seq x y z
N MET A 1 13.00 29.23 -3.67
CA MET A 1 11.55 29.56 -3.67
C MET A 1 10.87 28.78 -4.77
N LEU A 2 9.56 28.53 -4.65
CA LEU A 2 8.71 27.55 -5.36
C LEU A 2 8.72 26.17 -4.66
N ALA A 3 7.96 25.95 -3.58
CA ALA A 3 6.48 25.88 -3.51
C ALA A 3 5.90 24.81 -4.43
N GLY A 4 5.28 23.77 -3.84
CA GLY A 4 4.36 22.90 -4.58
C GLY A 4 4.42 21.43 -4.18
N ILE A 5 3.79 21.10 -3.05
CA ILE A 5 3.47 19.73 -2.67
C ILE A 5 2.64 19.08 -3.80
N ARG A 6 3.20 18.14 -4.55
CA ARG A 6 2.48 17.28 -5.49
C ARG A 6 2.80 15.81 -5.19
N HIS A 7 2.03 14.88 -5.74
CA HIS A 7 2.12 13.41 -5.62
C HIS A 7 1.20 12.80 -4.55
N ALA A 8 0.03 12.27 -4.99
CA ALA A 8 -0.94 11.52 -4.16
C ALA A 8 -1.89 10.56 -5.00
N PRO A 9 -1.62 9.25 -5.27
CA PRO A 9 -2.46 8.10 -4.85
C PRO A 9 -1.78 6.75 -4.42
N ILE A 10 -2.07 6.39 -3.16
CA ILE A 10 -1.94 5.16 -2.31
C ILE A 10 -1.40 3.81 -2.83
N GLN A 11 -0.27 3.37 -2.26
CA GLN A 11 0.17 1.97 -2.09
C GLN A 11 1.10 1.79 -0.87
N LEU A 12 0.93 0.70 -0.13
CA LEU A 12 1.67 0.28 1.09
C LEU A 12 3.20 0.20 0.89
N TRP A 13 4.02 1.01 1.59
CA TRP A 13 5.45 0.71 1.74
C TRP A 13 6.12 1.35 2.96
N SER A 14 7.05 0.60 3.56
CA SER A 14 8.21 1.04 4.33
C SER A 14 9.32 0.03 4.05
N GLN A 15 10.58 0.48 4.02
CA GLN A 15 11.74 -0.21 3.48
C GLN A 15 11.92 -1.65 3.96
N GLY A 16 12.46 -2.50 3.07
CA GLY A 16 12.75 -3.92 3.29
C GLY A 16 13.38 -4.25 4.65
N GLY A 17 12.52 -4.51 5.63
CA GLY A 17 12.89 -4.98 6.96
C GLY A 17 11.83 -5.95 7.47
N ALA A 18 12.29 -6.96 8.21
CA ALA A 18 11.49 -8.05 8.79
C ALA A 18 10.13 -7.62 9.40
N TRP A 19 10.04 -6.38 9.89
CA TRP A 19 8.86 -5.74 10.47
C TRP A 19 7.59 -5.73 9.60
N PHE A 20 7.69 -5.63 8.26
CA PHE A 20 6.51 -5.66 7.38
C PHE A 20 5.95 -7.08 7.25
N GLN A 21 6.84 -8.08 7.17
CA GLN A 21 6.46 -9.48 7.17
C GLN A 21 5.76 -9.84 8.49
N ASP A 22 6.20 -9.25 9.60
CA ASP A 22 5.59 -9.47 10.92
C ASP A 22 4.15 -8.94 11.02
N GLU A 23 3.87 -7.72 10.57
CA GLU A 23 2.50 -7.17 10.60
C GLU A 23 1.57 -7.92 9.66
N GLN A 24 2.05 -8.33 8.48
CA GLN A 24 1.27 -9.15 7.55
C GLN A 24 1.01 -10.55 8.11
N LEU A 25 2.02 -11.19 8.71
CA LEU A 25 1.88 -12.47 9.39
C LEU A 25 0.90 -12.38 10.56
N ARG A 26 0.98 -11.33 11.38
CA ARG A 26 0.03 -11.06 12.46
C ARG A 26 -1.39 -10.92 11.93
N ARG A 27 -1.58 -10.24 10.80
CA ARG A 27 -2.88 -10.11 10.13
C ARG A 27 -3.39 -11.44 9.58
N PHE A 28 -2.53 -12.30 9.05
CA PHE A 28 -2.92 -13.64 8.62
C PHE A 28 -3.38 -14.49 9.80
N LYS A 29 -2.63 -14.49 10.92
CA LYS A 29 -3.03 -15.17 12.16
C LYS A 29 -4.39 -14.66 12.66
N ALA A 30 -4.63 -13.35 12.60
CA ALA A 30 -5.92 -12.78 12.99
C ALA A 30 -7.10 -13.17 12.07
N ARG A 31 -6.85 -13.66 10.85
CA ARG A 31 -7.92 -14.15 9.94
C ARG A 31 -8.42 -15.55 10.29
N VAL A 32 -7.76 -16.25 11.20
CA VAL A 32 -8.22 -17.56 11.71
C VAL A 32 -9.52 -17.43 12.50
N ALA A 33 -9.81 -16.25 13.06
CA ALA A 33 -11.05 -16.01 13.79
C ALA A 33 -12.30 -16.27 12.91
N PRO A 34 -13.37 -16.91 13.44
CA PRO A 34 -14.53 -17.35 12.64
C PRO A 34 -15.14 -16.24 11.77
N PHE A 35 -15.27 -15.04 12.32
CA PHE A 35 -15.86 -13.87 11.63
C PHE A 35 -14.95 -13.22 10.57
N ARG A 36 -13.69 -13.66 10.42
CA ARG A 36 -12.74 -13.19 9.40
C ARG A 36 -12.27 -14.31 8.47
N SER A 37 -12.70 -15.54 8.71
CA SER A 37 -12.27 -16.75 8.00
C SER A 37 -12.51 -16.68 6.49
N TYR A 38 -13.59 -16.01 6.06
CA TYR A 38 -13.90 -15.79 4.63
C TYR A 38 -12.81 -14.99 3.88
N LYS A 39 -11.93 -14.26 4.59
CA LYS A 39 -10.80 -13.52 4.00
C LYS A 39 -9.56 -14.37 3.81
N ARG A 40 -9.59 -15.66 4.18
CA ARG A 40 -8.49 -16.58 4.01
C ARG A 40 -8.65 -17.28 2.67
N ILE A 41 -7.69 -17.07 1.77
CA ILE A 41 -7.62 -17.78 0.50
C ILE A 41 -6.45 -18.77 0.59
N GLY A 42 -6.62 -20.03 0.16
CA GLY A 42 -5.56 -21.06 0.18
C GLY A 42 -4.33 -20.77 -0.70
N LYS A 43 -4.21 -19.55 -1.24
CA LYS A 43 -3.04 -19.04 -1.97
C LYS A 43 -2.20 -18.07 -1.14
N ASP A 44 -2.69 -17.60 0.02
CA ASP A 44 -2.04 -16.57 0.83
C ASP A 44 -0.62 -16.96 1.26
N GLU A 45 -0.42 -18.20 1.73
CA GLU A 45 0.88 -18.71 2.18
C GLU A 45 1.89 -18.82 1.02
N ARG A 46 1.44 -19.25 -0.17
CA ARG A 46 2.29 -19.34 -1.37
C ARG A 46 2.76 -17.97 -1.86
N ASN A 47 1.95 -16.93 -1.63
CA ASN A 47 2.29 -15.57 -2.02
C ASN A 47 3.27 -14.92 -1.02
N CYS A 48 3.22 -15.29 0.26
CA CYS A 48 4.22 -14.86 1.25
C CYS A 48 5.64 -15.29 0.85
N ALA A 49 5.81 -16.52 0.36
CA ALA A 49 7.11 -17.03 -0.09
C ALA A 49 7.65 -16.31 -1.35
N LYS A 50 6.80 -15.55 -2.06
CA LYS A 50 7.16 -14.79 -3.26
C LYS A 50 7.32 -13.30 -2.98
N TRP A 51 7.50 -12.92 -1.71
CA TRP A 51 7.57 -11.53 -1.27
C TRP A 51 8.53 -10.70 -2.13
N ASP A 52 9.77 -11.15 -2.28
CA ASP A 52 10.82 -10.42 -3.01
C ASP A 52 10.44 -10.20 -4.48
N ARG A 53 9.83 -11.21 -5.12
CA ARG A 53 9.33 -11.09 -6.50
C ARG A 53 8.19 -10.09 -6.64
N TYR A 54 7.27 -10.04 -5.67
CA TYR A 54 6.21 -9.04 -5.68
C TYR A 54 6.74 -7.64 -5.41
N TYR A 55 7.75 -7.52 -4.57
CA TYR A 55 8.43 -6.26 -4.28
C TYR A 55 9.08 -5.70 -5.55
N GLU A 56 9.91 -6.49 -6.24
CA GLU A 56 10.57 -6.10 -7.50
C GLU A 56 9.55 -5.69 -8.56
N ALA A 57 8.49 -6.49 -8.74
CA ALA A 57 7.44 -6.19 -9.71
C ALA A 57 6.68 -4.89 -9.40
N VAL A 58 6.49 -4.56 -8.12
CA VAL A 58 5.84 -3.31 -7.71
C VAL A 58 6.77 -2.12 -7.93
N GLU A 59 8.06 -2.23 -7.61
CA GLU A 59 9.04 -1.18 -7.91
C GLU A 59 9.09 -0.88 -9.41
N GLU A 60 9.19 -1.92 -10.26
CA GLU A 60 9.20 -1.79 -11.71
C GLU A 60 7.91 -1.13 -12.23
N MET A 61 6.75 -1.55 -11.70
CA MET A 61 5.46 -0.96 -12.06
C MET A 61 5.42 0.54 -11.72
N LEU A 62 5.86 0.92 -10.51
CA LEU A 62 5.86 2.31 -10.06
C LEU A 62 6.78 3.17 -10.92
N GLU A 63 7.98 2.68 -11.23
CA GLU A 63 8.94 3.38 -12.09
C GLU A 63 8.38 3.61 -13.50
N LYS A 64 7.76 2.58 -14.10
CA LYS A 64 7.31 2.64 -15.50
C LYS A 64 5.97 3.33 -15.70
N THR A 65 5.11 3.36 -14.68
CA THR A 65 3.72 3.81 -14.84
C THR A 65 3.35 5.06 -14.06
N SER A 66 4.22 5.55 -13.18
CA SER A 66 4.00 6.83 -12.50
C SER A 66 4.36 7.98 -13.43
N THR A 67 3.33 8.68 -13.93
CA THR A 67 3.50 9.77 -14.89
C THR A 67 3.14 11.13 -14.28
N THR A 68 3.44 12.22 -15.00
CA THR A 68 3.11 13.58 -14.53
C THR A 68 1.60 13.85 -14.48
N TRP A 69 0.83 13.25 -15.38
CA TRP A 69 -0.63 13.41 -15.47
C TRP A 69 -1.40 12.32 -14.68
N ALA A 70 -0.78 11.17 -14.42
CA ALA A 70 -1.30 10.11 -13.56
C ALA A 70 -0.19 9.58 -12.62
N PRO A 71 0.15 10.32 -11.55
CA PRO A 71 1.18 9.89 -10.61
C PRO A 71 0.66 8.76 -9.71
N TRP A 72 1.56 7.88 -9.23
CA TRP A 72 1.33 6.99 -8.08
C TRP A 72 1.78 7.64 -6.77
N THR A 73 1.30 7.17 -5.62
CA THR A 73 1.76 7.62 -4.29
C THR A 73 1.76 6.52 -3.27
N VAL A 74 2.82 6.50 -2.50
CA VAL A 74 3.04 5.50 -1.49
C VAL A 74 2.42 5.98 -0.17
N VAL A 75 1.62 5.13 0.47
CA VAL A 75 0.97 5.37 1.76
C VAL A 75 1.25 4.19 2.68
N GLU A 76 1.87 4.46 3.82
CA GLU A 76 2.09 3.45 4.85
C GLU A 76 0.74 2.91 5.37
N ALA A 77 0.56 1.58 5.37
CA ALA A 77 -0.67 0.96 5.89
C ALA A 77 -0.48 -0.17 6.91
N ASN A 78 0.60 -0.08 7.69
CA ASN A 78 0.72 -0.77 8.98
C ASN A 78 -0.39 -0.28 9.93
N GLY A 79 -0.56 1.05 10.04
CA GLY A 79 -1.69 1.66 10.73
C GLY A 79 -2.93 1.79 9.84
N LYS A 80 -3.97 0.98 10.08
CA LYS A 80 -5.21 1.03 9.27
C LYS A 80 -5.93 2.38 9.33
N TYR A 81 -5.96 3.01 10.50
CA TYR A 81 -6.60 4.32 10.65
C TYR A 81 -5.84 5.39 9.89
N TYR A 82 -4.53 5.48 10.11
CA TYR A 82 -3.64 6.39 9.39
C TYR A 82 -3.81 6.24 7.88
N ALA A 83 -3.67 5.02 7.34
CA ALA A 83 -3.79 4.78 5.90
C ALA A 83 -5.13 5.28 5.33
N ARG A 84 -6.25 5.00 6.00
CA ARG A 84 -7.58 5.43 5.54
C ARG A 84 -7.71 6.96 5.52
N VAL A 85 -7.20 7.64 6.53
CA VAL A 85 -7.24 9.11 6.59
C VAL A 85 -6.35 9.70 5.49
N THR A 86 -5.13 9.21 5.36
CA THR A 86 -4.18 9.64 4.32
C THR A 86 -4.74 9.44 2.92
N VAL A 87 -5.41 8.30 2.65
CA VAL A 87 -6.12 8.02 1.39
C VAL A 87 -7.13 9.12 1.06
N VAL A 88 -8.02 9.42 2.00
CA VAL A 88 -9.11 10.38 1.79
C VAL A 88 -8.58 11.79 1.61
N GLN A 89 -7.58 12.19 2.40
CA GLN A 89 -6.92 13.49 2.28
C GLN A 89 -6.22 13.65 0.93
N THR A 90 -5.47 12.63 0.50
CA THR A 90 -4.81 12.52 -0.80
C THR A 90 -5.78 12.74 -1.95
N LEU A 91 -6.88 11.98 -1.96
CA LEU A 91 -7.90 12.07 -3.00
C LEU A 91 -8.58 13.45 -3.01
N THR A 92 -8.96 13.95 -1.84
CA THR A 92 -9.63 15.26 -1.71
C THR A 92 -8.74 16.38 -2.23
N LYS A 93 -7.43 16.31 -1.95
CA LYS A 93 -6.46 17.27 -2.47
C LYS A 93 -6.35 17.20 -3.99
N ALA A 94 -6.25 16.00 -4.56
CA ALA A 94 -6.19 15.82 -6.01
C ALA A 94 -7.42 16.41 -6.71
N LEU A 95 -8.62 16.15 -6.18
CA LEU A 95 -9.88 16.70 -6.71
C LEU A 95 -9.95 18.23 -6.63
N LYS A 96 -9.40 18.83 -5.56
CA LYS A 96 -9.33 20.29 -5.43
C LYS A 96 -8.37 20.94 -6.42
N THR A 97 -7.28 20.27 -6.77
CA THR A 97 -6.29 20.78 -7.74
C THR A 97 -6.71 20.57 -9.19
N ALA A 98 -7.56 19.59 -9.47
CA ALA A 98 -8.09 19.33 -10.81
C ALA A 98 -9.18 20.32 -11.26
N ARG A 99 -9.66 21.17 -10.35
CA ARG A 99 -10.63 22.23 -10.61
C ARG A 99 -9.94 23.54 -10.97
#